data_AF-A0A835LGI2-F1
#
_entry.id   AF-A0A835LGI2-F1
#
_cell.length_a   1.000
_cell.length_b   1.000
_cell.length_c   1.000
_cell.angle_alpha   90.00
_cell.angle_beta   90.00
_cell.angle_gamma   90.00
#
_symmetry.space_group_name_H-M   'P 1'
#
loop_
_entity.id
_entity.type
_entity.pdbx_description
1 polymer ?
#
loop_
_entity_poly.entity_id
_entity_poly.type
_entity_poly.pdbx_seq_one_letter_code
_entity_poly.pdbx_strand_id
1 'polypeptide(L)'
;MPRVRDPLWEHAEPTSQKKNKCKFCQLEISRGISRLKYHWAKMIGHDVSPCTAVTDEVMELALNAITEIEDRPRVNKKARGSNSKEANTCSSFNFGSQQSVYRASRQSSTISHQPKVLELLKKKEKEVADIMGVKFIVANNLTFNILRSDELREWCQAIGKYGEGYVPPGSETVRTKILGSLKDEATMYVKSVQESWEDTGCTLMSDGWTYARRRHQVNLLASSPSGIVFLKSEVVKEKQMGEYLANFIMSTMEEIGSHNVVQVVTDNTSNYGSAEAIIQSRYSHVFKTSCVAHCIDLILEDIDKLPSVMPIMKSASELVTFLYMSPAILETTRKFTDNRDLKKPGATRFASQFLCLQFVLEKKIKKK
;
A
#
# COMPACT_ATOMS: atom_id res chain seq x y z
N MET A 1 16.41 -42.99 -17.01
CA MET A 1 17.69 -42.41 -16.55
C MET A 1 17.78 -42.53 -15.04
N PRO A 2 18.87 -43.07 -14.47
CA PRO A 2 19.12 -42.99 -13.02
C PRO A 2 19.15 -41.52 -12.61
N ARG A 3 18.46 -41.15 -11.52
CA ARG A 3 18.50 -39.76 -11.02
C ARG A 3 19.92 -39.48 -10.53
N VAL A 4 20.58 -38.49 -11.14
CA VAL A 4 21.84 -37.94 -10.61
C VAL A 4 21.59 -37.50 -9.17
N ARG A 5 22.44 -37.95 -8.25
CA ARG A 5 22.32 -37.62 -6.83
C ARG A 5 22.63 -36.13 -6.66
N ASP A 6 21.73 -35.41 -5.99
CA ASP A 6 21.87 -33.97 -5.76
C ASP A 6 23.16 -33.68 -4.96
N PRO A 7 24.09 -32.84 -5.46
CA PRO A 7 25.37 -32.57 -4.80
C PRO A 7 25.20 -32.05 -3.36
N LEU A 8 24.09 -31.36 -3.08
CA LEU A 8 23.83 -30.80 -1.75
C LEU A 8 23.58 -31.87 -0.67
N TRP A 9 23.42 -33.15 -1.05
CA TRP A 9 23.41 -34.25 -0.08
C TRP A 9 24.71 -34.39 0.70
N GLU A 10 25.83 -33.86 0.21
CA GLU A 10 27.12 -33.89 0.91
C GLU A 10 27.11 -33.06 2.21
N HIS A 11 26.18 -32.11 2.34
CA HIS A 11 26.04 -31.23 3.49
C HIS A 11 25.03 -31.72 4.55
N ALA A 12 24.44 -32.90 4.33
CA ALA A 12 23.50 -33.53 5.26
C ALA A 12 23.91 -34.95 5.64
N GLU A 13 23.57 -35.36 6.86
CA GLU A 13 23.81 -36.71 7.37
C GLU A 13 22.49 -37.42 7.65
N PRO A 14 22.27 -38.64 7.14
CA PRO A 14 21.06 -39.38 7.42
C PRO A 14 21.03 -39.85 8.88
N THR A 15 19.89 -39.67 9.56
CA THR A 15 19.64 -40.22 10.90
C THR A 15 18.65 -41.39 10.86
N SER A 16 18.72 -42.25 11.89
CA SER A 16 17.98 -43.53 12.00
C SER A 16 16.46 -43.40 11.89
N GLN A 17 15.89 -42.21 12.08
CA GLN A 17 14.45 -41.93 12.09
C GLN A 17 13.93 -41.27 10.79
N LYS A 18 14.49 -41.58 9.61
CA LYS A 18 14.07 -41.01 8.32
C LYS A 18 14.17 -39.46 8.27
N LYS A 19 15.07 -38.89 9.07
CA LYS A 19 15.41 -37.46 9.09
C LYS A 19 16.81 -37.27 8.52
N ASN A 20 17.12 -36.04 8.17
CA ASN A 20 18.46 -35.64 7.74
C ASN A 20 18.94 -34.52 8.64
N LYS A 21 20.15 -34.65 9.15
CA LYS A 21 20.80 -33.70 10.03
C LYS A 21 21.67 -32.75 9.20
N CYS A 22 21.52 -31.45 9.41
CA CYS A 22 22.38 -30.44 8.80
C CYS A 22 23.78 -30.48 9.42
N LYS A 23 24.85 -30.59 8.61
CA LYS A 23 26.23 -30.62 9.11
C LYS A 23 26.69 -29.30 9.76
N PHE A 24 26.02 -28.18 9.46
CA PHE A 24 26.40 -26.86 9.95
C PHE A 24 25.75 -26.50 11.29
N CYS A 25 24.41 -26.55 11.37
CA CYS A 25 23.67 -26.13 12.57
C CYS A 25 23.12 -27.31 13.37
N GLN A 26 23.37 -28.55 12.93
CA GLN A 26 22.94 -29.79 13.59
C GLN A 26 21.42 -29.99 13.68
N LEU A 27 20.61 -29.13 13.03
CA LEU A 27 19.16 -29.26 12.97
C LEU A 27 18.75 -30.52 12.20
N GLU A 28 17.82 -31.29 12.78
CA GLU A 28 17.24 -32.47 12.12
C GLU A 28 15.95 -32.11 11.36
N ILE A 29 15.94 -32.37 10.06
CA ILE A 29 14.85 -32.00 9.15
C ILE A 29 14.21 -33.27 8.58
N SER A 30 12.87 -33.33 8.59
CA SER A 30 12.11 -34.47 8.12
C SER A 30 12.04 -34.52 6.59
N ARG A 31 12.49 -35.65 6.03
CA ARG A 31 12.45 -36.13 4.63
C ARG A 31 12.55 -35.08 3.48
N GLY A 32 13.58 -35.25 2.65
CA GLY A 32 13.71 -34.67 1.31
C GLY A 32 14.76 -33.56 1.20
N ILE A 33 15.55 -33.56 0.12
CA ILE A 33 16.60 -32.54 -0.10
C ILE A 33 16.02 -31.13 -0.25
N SER A 34 14.78 -30.98 -0.71
CA SER A 34 14.14 -29.68 -0.95
C SER A 34 14.09 -28.80 0.31
N ARG A 35 13.72 -29.36 1.47
CA ARG A 35 13.71 -28.59 2.72
C ARG A 35 15.12 -28.22 3.19
N LEU A 36 16.10 -29.09 2.97
CA LEU A 36 17.50 -28.78 3.24
C LEU A 36 18.02 -27.63 2.35
N LYS A 37 17.59 -27.57 1.09
CA LYS A 37 17.90 -26.44 0.20
C LYS A 37 17.36 -25.12 0.76
N TYR A 38 16.08 -25.06 1.12
CA TYR A 38 15.50 -23.83 1.70
C TYR A 38 16.16 -23.43 3.03
N HIS A 39 16.52 -24.42 3.85
CA HIS A 39 17.28 -24.22 5.09
C HIS A 39 18.65 -23.58 4.83
N TRP A 40 19.43 -24.10 3.88
CA TRP A 40 20.75 -23.55 3.52
C TRP A 40 20.67 -22.22 2.77
N ALA A 41 19.63 -22.01 1.96
CA ALA A 41 19.36 -20.76 1.25
C ALA A 41 18.88 -19.61 2.16
N LYS A 42 18.70 -19.88 3.46
CA LYS A 42 18.16 -18.94 4.46
C LYS A 42 16.81 -18.31 4.08
N MET A 43 15.99 -19.05 3.33
CA MET A 43 14.65 -18.61 2.92
C MET A 43 13.61 -18.92 4.00
N ILE A 44 12.74 -17.94 4.27
CA ILE A 44 11.66 -18.06 5.26
C ILE A 44 10.37 -18.46 4.54
N GLY A 45 9.54 -19.31 5.17
CA GLY A 45 8.21 -19.68 4.65
C GLY A 45 8.10 -21.07 4.01
N HIS A 46 9.11 -21.94 4.17
CA HIS A 46 9.14 -23.30 3.56
C HIS A 46 9.17 -24.44 4.61
N ASP A 47 8.47 -24.26 5.73
CA ASP A 47 8.36 -25.24 6.84
C ASP A 47 9.70 -25.70 7.44
N VAL A 48 10.72 -24.87 7.34
CA VAL A 48 12.05 -25.10 7.92
C VAL A 48 12.68 -23.77 8.32
N SER A 49 13.33 -23.72 9.47
CA SER A 49 14.03 -22.52 9.91
C SER A 49 15.30 -22.29 9.08
N PRO A 50 15.73 -21.04 8.85
CA PRO A 50 17.00 -20.72 8.19
C PRO A 50 18.22 -21.31 8.94
N CYS A 51 19.23 -21.77 8.20
CA CYS A 51 20.48 -22.22 8.80
C CYS A 51 21.26 -21.03 9.38
N THR A 52 21.67 -21.14 10.64
CA THR A 52 22.46 -20.11 11.35
C THR A 52 23.96 -20.21 11.09
N ALA A 53 24.45 -21.34 10.57
CA ALA A 53 25.88 -21.66 10.49
C ALA A 53 26.35 -22.13 9.08
N VAL A 54 25.49 -22.05 8.06
CA VAL A 54 25.85 -22.42 6.68
C VAL A 54 26.87 -21.43 6.10
N THR A 55 27.82 -21.94 5.31
CA THR A 55 28.80 -21.12 4.60
C THR A 55 28.17 -20.40 3.39
N ASP A 56 28.75 -19.28 2.99
CA ASP A 56 28.24 -18.48 1.85
C ASP A 56 28.23 -19.30 0.55
N GLU A 57 29.24 -20.14 0.33
CA GLU A 57 29.33 -21.04 -0.83
C GLU A 57 28.15 -22.03 -0.90
N VAL A 58 27.80 -22.66 0.23
CA VAL A 58 26.70 -23.64 0.27
C VAL A 58 25.33 -22.96 0.22
N MET A 59 25.23 -21.74 0.76
CA MET A 59 24.03 -20.91 0.62
C MET A 59 23.77 -20.55 -0.84
N GLU A 60 24.79 -20.16 -1.60
CA GLU A 60 24.68 -19.84 -3.03
C GLU A 60 24.35 -21.08 -3.87
N LEU A 61 25.00 -22.22 -3.59
CA LEU A 61 24.66 -23.51 -4.23
C LEU A 61 23.21 -23.92 -3.96
N ALA A 62 22.71 -23.70 -2.74
CA ALA A 62 21.32 -24.00 -2.39
C ALA A 62 20.32 -23.09 -3.11
N LEU A 63 20.62 -21.80 -3.25
CA LEU A 63 19.81 -20.83 -3.99
C LEU A 63 19.72 -21.21 -5.48
N ASN A 64 20.85 -21.51 -6.11
CA ASN A 64 20.89 -21.93 -7.52
C ASN A 64 20.13 -23.24 -7.74
N ALA A 65 20.22 -24.18 -6.79
CA ALA A 65 19.52 -25.44 -6.88
C ALA A 65 17.99 -25.33 -6.65
N ILE A 66 17.50 -24.21 -6.10
CA ILE A 66 16.06 -23.89 -5.96
C ILE A 66 15.55 -23.24 -7.25
N THR A 67 16.28 -22.28 -7.80
CA THR A 67 15.89 -21.59 -9.05
C THR A 67 15.81 -22.56 -10.23
N GLU A 68 16.72 -23.53 -10.32
CA GLU A 68 16.68 -24.61 -11.32
C GLU A 68 15.46 -25.55 -11.20
N ILE A 69 14.80 -25.59 -10.04
CA ILE A 69 13.56 -26.37 -9.83
C ILE A 69 12.34 -25.54 -10.25
N GLU A 70 12.35 -24.23 -10.00
CA GLU A 70 11.27 -23.31 -10.37
C GLU A 70 11.17 -23.07 -11.88
N ASP A 71 12.30 -23.14 -12.60
CA ASP A 71 12.37 -22.99 -14.06
C ASP A 71 11.97 -24.25 -14.87
N ARG A 72 11.64 -25.38 -14.21
CA ARG A 72 11.20 -26.59 -14.92
C ARG A 72 9.70 -26.52 -15.28
N PRO A 73 9.30 -26.72 -16.56
CA PRO A 73 7.90 -26.76 -16.93
C PRO A 73 7.19 -27.94 -16.25
N ARG A 74 6.11 -27.64 -15.51
CA ARG A 74 5.29 -28.65 -14.81
C ARG A 74 4.55 -29.52 -15.83
N VAL A 75 4.94 -30.79 -15.96
CA VAL A 75 4.15 -31.80 -16.67
C VAL A 75 2.98 -32.22 -15.77
N ASN A 76 1.76 -31.88 -16.15
CA ASN A 76 0.53 -32.27 -15.46
C ASN A 76 0.37 -33.80 -15.44
N LYS A 77 0.48 -34.42 -14.26
CA LYS A 77 -0.13 -35.71 -13.98
C LYS A 77 -1.43 -35.50 -13.20
N LYS A 78 -2.53 -36.02 -13.76
CA LYS A 78 -3.90 -35.89 -13.27
C LYS A 78 -4.12 -36.46 -11.86
N ALA A 79 -4.90 -35.69 -11.09
CA ALA A 79 -5.96 -36.04 -10.14
C ALA A 79 -5.68 -36.93 -8.91
N ARG A 80 -5.93 -36.39 -7.71
CA ARG A 80 -7.07 -36.78 -6.83
C ARG A 80 -7.16 -35.83 -5.64
N GLY A 81 -8.39 -35.37 -5.34
CA GLY A 81 -8.65 -34.27 -4.42
C GLY A 81 -8.74 -34.63 -2.94
N SER A 82 -8.97 -33.61 -2.11
CA SER A 82 -9.90 -33.58 -0.98
C SER A 82 -9.81 -32.21 -0.28
N ASN A 83 -10.96 -31.77 0.22
CA ASN A 83 -11.23 -30.51 0.89
C ASN A 83 -10.32 -30.21 2.09
N SER A 84 -10.03 -28.93 2.31
CA SER A 84 -10.33 -28.26 3.59
C SER A 84 -10.14 -26.74 3.48
N LYS A 85 -10.94 -26.05 4.30
CA LYS A 85 -11.23 -24.64 4.37
C LYS A 85 -10.07 -23.74 4.84
N GLU A 86 -10.27 -22.46 4.56
CA GLU A 86 -10.05 -21.29 5.43
C GLU A 86 -8.80 -20.40 5.30
N ALA A 87 -9.17 -19.10 5.18
CA ALA A 87 -8.53 -17.90 5.72
C ALA A 87 -7.26 -17.36 5.05
N ASN A 88 -7.47 -16.45 4.09
CA ASN A 88 -6.51 -15.37 3.81
C ASN A 88 -7.00 -14.09 4.47
N THR A 89 -6.46 -13.81 5.65
CA THR A 89 -6.53 -12.52 6.31
C THR A 89 -5.47 -11.60 5.70
N CYS A 90 -5.88 -10.42 5.30
CA CYS A 90 -5.00 -9.32 4.91
C CYS A 90 -4.34 -8.70 6.15
N SER A 91 -3.05 -8.38 6.03
CA SER A 91 -2.41 -7.12 6.46
C SER A 91 -1.04 -7.33 7.11
N SER A 92 -0.05 -6.60 6.60
CA SER A 92 0.84 -5.79 7.43
C SER A 92 1.62 -4.82 6.55
N PHE A 93 1.23 -3.55 6.67
CA PHE A 93 2.04 -2.39 6.36
C PHE A 93 3.37 -2.47 7.12
N ASN A 94 4.48 -2.11 6.48
CA ASN A 94 5.67 -1.74 7.24
C ASN A 94 6.29 -0.44 6.74
N PHE A 95 6.41 0.45 7.71
CA PHE A 95 7.00 1.78 7.71
C PHE A 95 8.54 1.65 7.73
N GLY A 96 9.22 2.70 7.27
CA GLY A 96 10.62 2.63 6.82
C GLY A 96 11.70 2.28 7.84
N SER A 97 12.89 1.99 7.31
CA SER A 97 14.13 2.55 7.84
C SER A 97 15.16 2.65 6.72
N GLN A 98 15.67 3.87 6.52
CA GLN A 98 16.89 4.11 5.77
C GLN A 98 18.06 3.72 6.67
N GLN A 99 18.97 2.89 6.18
CA GLN A 99 20.34 2.89 6.66
C GLN A 99 21.29 2.75 5.49
N SER A 100 21.92 3.88 5.18
CA SER A 100 23.09 3.99 4.34
C SER A 100 24.30 3.47 5.11
N VAL A 101 24.99 2.48 4.55
CA VAL A 101 26.33 2.11 4.99
C VAL A 101 27.25 2.19 3.77
N TYR A 102 28.19 3.12 3.86
CA TYR A 102 29.31 3.31 2.97
C TYR A 102 30.01 1.97 2.68
N ARG A 103 30.11 1.58 1.41
CA ARG A 103 31.07 0.55 0.97
C ARG A 103 32.14 1.20 0.11
N ALA A 104 33.34 1.18 0.66
CA ALA A 104 34.58 1.56 0.01
C ALA A 104 34.78 0.77 -1.29
N SER A 105 35.26 1.48 -2.30
CA SER A 105 35.67 0.94 -3.59
C SER A 105 36.77 -0.10 -3.39
N ARG A 106 36.49 -1.37 -3.72
CA ARG A 106 37.52 -2.37 -4.03
C ARG A 106 37.38 -2.71 -5.50
N GLN A 107 38.35 -2.25 -6.28
CA GLN A 107 38.58 -2.74 -7.63
C GLN A 107 38.86 -4.24 -7.54
N SER A 108 37.91 -5.05 -8.01
CA SER A 108 38.17 -6.44 -8.36
C SER A 108 37.95 -6.58 -9.86
N SER A 109 39.02 -7.00 -10.52
CA SER A 109 39.14 -7.32 -11.93
C SER A 109 37.88 -8.00 -12.49
N THR A 110 37.35 -7.42 -13.56
CA THR A 110 36.24 -7.90 -14.36
C THR A 110 36.52 -9.29 -14.93
N ILE A 111 35.86 -10.32 -14.40
CA ILE A 111 35.56 -11.53 -15.18
C ILE A 111 34.20 -11.30 -15.82
N SER A 112 34.22 -10.91 -17.09
CA SER A 112 33.03 -10.72 -17.92
C SER A 112 32.35 -12.08 -18.09
N HIS A 113 31.31 -12.36 -17.30
CA HIS A 113 30.33 -13.37 -17.67
C HIS A 113 29.56 -12.85 -18.88
N GLN A 114 29.80 -13.44 -20.05
CA GLN A 114 28.98 -13.18 -21.22
C GLN A 114 27.54 -13.64 -20.91
N PRO A 115 26.53 -12.75 -20.94
CA PRO A 115 25.15 -13.18 -20.81
C PRO A 115 24.77 -14.11 -21.96
N LYS A 116 24.02 -15.18 -21.65
CA LYS A 116 23.55 -16.12 -22.68
C LYS A 116 22.71 -15.34 -23.69
N VAL A 117 22.82 -15.63 -24.99
CA VAL A 117 22.12 -14.91 -26.08
C VAL A 117 20.63 -14.70 -25.80
N LEU A 118 19.97 -15.68 -25.18
CA LEU A 118 18.56 -15.60 -24.78
C LEU A 118 18.28 -14.52 -23.73
N GLU A 119 19.17 -14.30 -22.77
CA GLU A 119 19.04 -13.24 -21.76
C GLU A 119 19.25 -11.86 -22.39
N LEU A 120 20.17 -11.75 -23.35
CA LEU A 120 20.36 -10.51 -24.12
C LEU A 120 19.13 -10.18 -24.96
N LEU A 121 18.48 -11.18 -25.59
CA LEU A 121 17.26 -10.99 -26.36
C LEU A 121 16.10 -10.56 -25.45
N LYS A 122 15.88 -11.27 -24.33
CA LYS A 122 14.86 -10.89 -23.33
C LYS A 122 15.09 -9.50 -22.75
N LYS A 123 16.35 -9.10 -22.54
CA LYS A 123 16.70 -7.75 -22.09
C LYS A 123 16.32 -6.69 -23.12
N LYS A 124 16.61 -6.92 -24.41
CA LYS A 124 16.21 -6.01 -25.50
C LYS A 124 14.70 -5.93 -25.65
N GLU A 125 13.99 -7.06 -25.56
CA GLU A 125 12.53 -7.10 -25.62
C GLU A 125 11.89 -6.33 -24.46
N LYS A 126 12.44 -6.50 -23.25
CA LYS A 126 12.03 -5.71 -22.08
C LYS A 126 12.26 -4.21 -22.30
N GLU A 127 13.42 -3.81 -22.79
CA GLU A 127 13.71 -2.40 -23.08
C GLU A 127 12.70 -1.80 -24.08
N VAL A 128 12.33 -2.55 -25.11
CA VAL A 128 11.27 -2.14 -26.06
C VAL A 128 9.92 -2.01 -25.35
N ALA A 129 9.53 -2.99 -24.54
CA ALA A 129 8.27 -2.96 -23.79
C ALA A 129 8.21 -1.76 -22.82
N ASP A 130 9.31 -1.49 -22.09
CA ASP A 130 9.43 -0.36 -21.18
C ASP A 130 9.26 0.97 -21.93
N ILE A 131 9.95 1.13 -23.07
CA ILE A 131 9.84 2.34 -23.91
C ILE A 131 8.39 2.53 -24.40
N MET A 132 7.73 1.46 -24.85
CA MET A 132 6.35 1.53 -25.33
C MET A 132 5.37 1.87 -24.21
N GLY A 133 5.55 1.29 -23.01
CA GLY A 133 4.76 1.63 -21.83
C GLY A 133 4.92 3.09 -21.42
N VAL A 134 6.15 3.61 -21.40
CA VAL A 134 6.41 5.02 -21.09
C VAL A 134 5.83 5.95 -22.17
N LYS A 135 5.96 5.59 -23.46
CA LYS A 135 5.33 6.35 -24.55
C LYS A 135 3.82 6.41 -24.40
N PHE A 136 3.17 5.30 -24.03
CA PHE A 136 1.72 5.28 -23.75
C PHE A 136 1.36 6.24 -22.61
N ILE A 137 2.11 6.23 -21.51
CA ILE A 137 1.89 7.13 -20.37
C ILE A 137 1.99 8.60 -20.80
N VAL A 138 3.07 8.98 -21.50
CA VAL A 138 3.32 10.35 -21.95
C VAL A 138 2.27 10.80 -22.97
N ALA A 139 1.97 9.97 -23.97
CA ALA A 139 1.03 10.30 -25.03
C ALA A 139 -0.41 10.52 -24.52
N ASN A 140 -0.76 9.90 -23.38
CA ASN A 140 -2.08 10.00 -22.77
C ASN A 140 -2.12 10.89 -21.52
N ASN A 141 -1.06 11.66 -21.25
CA ASN A 141 -0.94 12.54 -20.08
C ASN A 141 -1.20 11.81 -18.75
N LEU A 142 -0.78 10.55 -18.65
CA LEU A 142 -0.90 9.77 -17.41
C LEU A 142 0.26 10.10 -16.47
N THR A 143 -0.01 10.05 -15.16
CA THR A 143 1.04 10.23 -14.14
C THR A 143 1.93 8.98 -14.06
N PHE A 144 3.24 9.16 -13.86
CA PHE A 144 4.17 8.05 -13.62
C PHE A 144 3.86 7.23 -12.37
N ASN A 145 2.99 7.73 -11.47
CA ASN A 145 2.50 6.94 -10.33
C ASN A 145 1.79 5.65 -10.77
N ILE A 146 1.23 5.59 -11.98
CA ILE A 146 0.59 4.38 -12.51
C ILE A 146 1.57 3.20 -12.61
N LEU A 147 2.87 3.44 -12.75
CA LEU A 147 3.89 2.38 -12.77
C LEU A 147 4.04 1.64 -11.44
N ARG A 148 3.47 2.20 -10.36
CA ARG A 148 3.45 1.58 -9.03
C ARG A 148 2.15 0.83 -8.75
N SER A 149 1.17 0.88 -9.64
CA SER A 149 -0.12 0.20 -9.47
C SER A 149 0.04 -1.31 -9.65
N ASP A 150 -0.57 -2.05 -8.74
CA ASP A 150 -0.61 -3.51 -8.80
C ASP A 150 -1.48 -3.97 -9.97
N GLU A 151 -2.55 -3.22 -10.27
CA GLU A 151 -3.45 -3.45 -11.40
C GLU A 151 -2.74 -3.33 -12.75
N LEU A 152 -1.83 -2.35 -12.91
CA LEU A 152 -1.00 -2.25 -14.12
C LEU A 152 -0.11 -3.48 -14.26
N ARG A 153 0.52 -3.91 -13.15
CA ARG A 153 1.40 -5.07 -13.15
C ARG A 153 0.63 -6.35 -13.51
N GLU A 154 -0.56 -6.54 -12.93
CA GLU A 154 -1.44 -7.66 -13.22
C GLU A 154 -1.91 -7.64 -14.68
N TRP A 155 -2.27 -6.47 -15.21
CA TRP A 155 -2.65 -6.33 -16.61
C TRP A 155 -1.49 -6.69 -17.56
N CYS A 156 -0.27 -6.22 -17.29
CA CYS A 156 0.92 -6.61 -18.08
C CYS A 156 1.18 -8.12 -18.01
N GLN A 157 1.01 -8.75 -16.85
CA GLN A 157 1.13 -10.20 -16.71
C GLN A 157 0.05 -10.96 -17.48
N ALA A 158 -1.20 -10.46 -17.47
CA ALA A 158 -2.30 -11.04 -18.23
C ALA A 158 -2.05 -10.96 -19.74
N ILE A 159 -1.55 -9.81 -20.24
CA ILE A 159 -1.13 -9.65 -21.64
C ILE A 159 0.00 -10.62 -21.98
N GLY A 160 1.03 -10.70 -21.13
CA GLY A 160 2.16 -11.61 -21.34
C GLY A 160 1.74 -13.09 -21.35
N LYS A 161 0.75 -13.48 -20.54
CA LYS A 161 0.16 -14.82 -20.54
C LYS A 161 -0.71 -15.09 -21.77
N TYR A 162 -1.42 -14.09 -22.28
CA TYR A 162 -2.20 -14.19 -23.51
C TYR A 162 -1.27 -14.39 -24.73
N GLY A 163 -0.15 -13.65 -24.76
CA GLY A 163 0.84 -13.73 -25.83
C GLY A 163 0.56 -12.75 -26.98
N GLU A 164 1.17 -13.04 -28.13
CA GLU A 164 1.05 -12.21 -29.33
C GLU A 164 -0.41 -12.15 -29.83
N GLY A 165 -0.83 -10.98 -30.31
CA GLY A 165 -2.17 -10.78 -30.86
C GLY A 165 -3.22 -10.27 -29.85
N TYR A 166 -2.83 -9.94 -28.62
CA TYR A 166 -3.73 -9.22 -27.70
C TYR A 166 -4.11 -7.85 -28.30
N VAL A 167 -5.41 -7.59 -28.38
CA VAL A 167 -5.97 -6.30 -28.79
C VAL A 167 -6.84 -5.77 -27.66
N PRO A 168 -6.57 -4.55 -27.14
CA PRO A 168 -7.43 -3.96 -26.12
C PRO A 168 -8.90 -3.89 -26.55
N PRO A 169 -9.85 -4.09 -25.63
CA PRO A 169 -11.27 -4.03 -25.94
C PRO A 169 -11.68 -2.63 -26.42
N GLY A 170 -12.63 -2.56 -27.35
CA GLY A 170 -13.22 -1.29 -27.80
C GLY A 170 -14.06 -0.63 -26.70
N SER A 171 -14.20 0.69 -26.78
CA SER A 171 -14.90 1.53 -25.78
C SER A 171 -16.31 1.02 -25.42
N GLU A 172 -17.08 0.56 -26.42
CA GLU A 172 -18.43 0.03 -26.19
C GLU A 172 -18.42 -1.25 -25.33
N THR A 173 -17.48 -2.16 -25.60
CA THR A 173 -17.32 -3.40 -24.82
C THR A 173 -16.89 -3.10 -23.39
N VAL A 174 -15.97 -2.13 -23.23
CA VAL A 174 -15.54 -1.67 -21.90
C VAL A 174 -16.74 -1.12 -21.13
N ARG A 175 -17.50 -0.21 -21.73
CA ARG A 175 -18.61 0.49 -21.06
C ARG A 175 -19.77 -0.44 -20.68
N THR A 176 -20.14 -1.37 -21.55
CA THR A 176 -21.36 -2.16 -21.37
C THR A 176 -21.13 -3.52 -20.73
N LYS A 177 -19.98 -4.16 -20.98
CA LYS A 177 -19.71 -5.51 -20.48
C LYS A 177 -18.71 -5.52 -19.34
N ILE A 178 -17.52 -4.97 -19.56
CA ILE A 178 -16.41 -5.08 -18.59
C ILE A 178 -16.71 -4.23 -17.34
N LEU A 179 -17.10 -2.97 -17.51
CA LEU A 179 -17.47 -2.11 -16.38
C LEU A 179 -18.73 -2.62 -15.66
N GLY A 180 -19.67 -3.24 -16.39
CA GLY A 180 -20.82 -3.91 -15.78
C GLY A 180 -20.38 -5.03 -14.84
N SER A 181 -19.54 -5.95 -15.35
CA SER A 181 -19.01 -7.06 -14.54
C SER A 181 -18.20 -6.60 -13.33
N LEU A 182 -17.35 -5.58 -13.48
CA LEU A 182 -16.56 -5.03 -12.36
C LEU A 182 -17.45 -4.33 -11.33
N LYS A 183 -18.53 -3.66 -11.78
CA LYS A 183 -19.53 -3.07 -10.89
C LYS A 183 -20.28 -4.16 -10.13
N ASP A 184 -20.63 -5.26 -10.78
CA ASP A 184 -21.32 -6.38 -10.13
C ASP A 184 -20.44 -7.02 -9.07
N GLU A 185 -19.15 -7.25 -9.37
CA GLU A 185 -18.16 -7.73 -8.40
C GLU A 185 -18.04 -6.79 -7.18
N ALA A 186 -17.87 -5.48 -7.42
CA ALA A 186 -17.82 -4.50 -6.35
C ALA A 186 -19.13 -4.45 -5.54
N THR A 187 -20.29 -4.61 -6.19
CA THR A 187 -21.59 -4.64 -5.53
C THR A 187 -21.74 -5.87 -4.66
N MET A 188 -21.27 -7.03 -5.12
CA MET A 188 -21.25 -8.27 -4.33
C MET A 188 -20.37 -8.14 -3.10
N TYR A 189 -19.17 -7.55 -3.24
CA TYR A 189 -18.31 -7.25 -2.10
C TYR A 189 -19.01 -6.33 -1.09
N VAL A 190 -19.58 -5.21 -1.55
CA VAL A 190 -20.31 -4.27 -0.68
C VAL A 190 -21.44 -4.97 0.06
N LYS A 191 -22.27 -5.76 -0.62
CA LYS A 191 -23.35 -6.54 0.00
C LYS A 191 -22.82 -7.50 1.06
N SER A 192 -21.75 -8.23 0.77
CA SER A 192 -21.16 -9.18 1.73
C SER A 192 -20.65 -8.48 3.01
N VAL A 193 -20.11 -7.27 2.87
CA VAL A 193 -19.72 -6.45 4.03
C VAL A 193 -20.95 -5.95 4.77
N GLN A 194 -21.98 -5.49 4.06
CA GLN A 194 -23.24 -4.99 4.65
C GLN A 194 -24.00 -6.07 5.43
N GLU A 195 -24.09 -7.28 4.88
CA GLU A 195 -24.72 -8.44 5.53
C GLU A 195 -24.05 -8.78 6.87
N SER A 196 -22.73 -8.60 6.98
CA SER A 196 -22.00 -8.86 8.23
C SER A 196 -22.34 -7.87 9.36
N TRP A 197 -22.98 -6.74 9.06
CA TRP A 197 -23.27 -5.72 10.07
C TRP A 197 -24.37 -6.14 11.05
N GLU A 198 -25.20 -7.13 10.72
CA GLU A 198 -26.17 -7.71 11.66
C GLU A 198 -25.45 -8.35 12.86
N ASP A 199 -24.30 -8.99 12.62
CA ASP A 199 -23.51 -9.65 13.66
C ASP A 199 -22.48 -8.72 14.31
N THR A 200 -21.80 -7.88 13.53
CA THR A 200 -20.67 -7.08 14.01
C THR A 200 -21.03 -5.65 14.37
N GLY A 201 -22.16 -5.16 13.86
CA GLY A 201 -22.42 -3.74 13.72
C GLY A 201 -21.43 -3.05 12.77
N CYS A 202 -21.60 -1.73 12.62
CA CYS A 202 -20.68 -0.86 11.89
C CYS A 202 -20.54 0.52 12.54
N THR A 203 -19.37 1.12 12.30
CA THR A 203 -19.09 2.52 12.64
C THR A 203 -19.33 3.38 11.40
N LEU A 204 -20.24 4.35 11.50
CA LEU A 204 -20.47 5.33 10.46
C LEU A 204 -19.48 6.49 10.64
N MET A 205 -18.68 6.77 9.62
CA MET A 205 -17.68 7.83 9.61
C MET A 205 -18.13 8.93 8.66
N SER A 206 -18.20 10.15 9.16
CA SER A 206 -18.46 11.34 8.36
C SER A 206 -17.21 12.20 8.26
N ASP A 207 -16.81 12.47 7.03
CA ASP A 207 -15.72 13.38 6.69
C ASP A 207 -16.29 14.49 5.80
N GLY A 208 -15.88 15.73 6.03
CA GLY A 208 -16.34 16.83 5.20
C GLY A 208 -15.31 17.93 5.07
N TRP A 209 -15.23 18.52 3.86
CA TRP A 209 -14.39 19.68 3.61
C TRP A 209 -15.16 20.77 2.88
N THR A 210 -14.73 22.00 3.10
CA THR A 210 -15.32 23.18 2.47
C THR A 210 -14.51 23.59 1.25
N TYR A 211 -15.16 23.67 0.09
CA TYR A 211 -14.57 24.19 -1.14
C TYR A 211 -14.69 25.73 -1.21
N ALA A 212 -13.82 26.36 -2.01
CA ALA A 212 -13.94 27.78 -2.34
C ALA A 212 -15.35 28.06 -2.92
N ARG A 213 -16.08 29.04 -2.36
CA ARG A 213 -17.53 29.35 -2.58
C ARG A 213 -18.52 28.76 -1.55
N ARG A 214 -18.10 28.43 -0.32
CA ARG A 214 -19.00 28.08 0.81
C ARG A 214 -19.91 26.87 0.55
N ARG A 215 -19.40 25.90 -0.21
CA ARG A 215 -20.04 24.59 -0.40
C ARG A 215 -19.26 23.59 0.44
N HIS A 216 -19.95 22.86 1.30
CA HIS A 216 -19.36 21.84 2.16
C HIS A 216 -19.70 20.46 1.60
N GLN A 217 -18.70 19.72 1.17
CA GLN A 217 -18.89 18.34 0.72
C GLN A 217 -18.78 17.42 1.92
N VAL A 218 -19.76 16.54 2.11
CA VAL A 218 -19.80 15.56 3.20
C VAL A 218 -19.83 14.17 2.59
N ASN A 219 -18.94 13.29 3.05
CA ASN A 219 -18.87 11.89 2.71
C ASN A 219 -19.27 11.04 3.91
N LEU A 220 -19.95 9.93 3.65
CA LEU A 220 -20.25 8.90 4.64
C LEU A 220 -19.64 7.57 4.22
N LEU A 221 -18.93 6.95 5.16
CA LEU A 221 -18.38 5.63 5.05
C LEU A 221 -18.87 4.78 6.22
N ALA A 222 -19.12 3.50 6.00
CA ALA A 222 -19.32 2.53 7.06
C ALA A 222 -18.10 1.64 7.18
N SER A 223 -17.59 1.48 8.40
CA SER A 223 -16.45 0.64 8.73
C SER A 223 -16.90 -0.50 9.63
N SER A 224 -16.53 -1.73 9.29
CA SER A 224 -16.70 -2.92 10.13
C SER A 224 -15.45 -3.81 10.03
N PRO A 225 -15.33 -4.88 10.84
CA PRO A 225 -14.23 -5.85 10.69
C PRO A 225 -14.14 -6.49 9.30
N SER A 226 -15.27 -6.58 8.59
CA SER A 226 -15.34 -7.14 7.24
C SER A 226 -14.85 -6.18 6.16
N GLY A 227 -14.74 -4.88 6.46
CA GLY A 227 -14.21 -3.88 5.54
C GLY A 227 -14.84 -2.49 5.68
N ILE A 228 -14.43 -1.60 4.80
CA ILE A 228 -14.94 -0.23 4.70
C ILE A 228 -15.74 -0.09 3.41
N VAL A 229 -16.93 0.50 3.51
CA VAL A 229 -17.83 0.77 2.39
C VAL A 229 -18.10 2.26 2.32
N PHE A 230 -17.90 2.85 1.15
CA PHE A 230 -18.38 4.20 0.86
C PHE A 230 -19.90 4.15 0.60
N LEU A 231 -20.66 4.97 1.33
CA LEU A 231 -22.12 4.97 1.24
C LEU A 231 -22.63 6.09 0.35
N LYS A 232 -22.32 7.35 0.69
CA LYS A 232 -22.75 8.50 -0.11
C LYS A 232 -21.85 9.72 0.08
N SER A 233 -22.01 10.66 -0.85
CA SER A 233 -21.44 12.00 -0.77
C SER A 233 -22.50 13.02 -1.15
N GLU A 234 -22.59 14.13 -0.41
CA GLU A 234 -23.51 15.23 -0.71
C GLU A 234 -22.84 16.59 -0.50
N VAL A 235 -23.29 17.59 -1.27
CA VAL A 235 -22.80 18.97 -1.18
C VAL A 235 -23.83 19.84 -0.47
N VAL A 236 -23.48 20.27 0.74
CA VAL A 236 -24.31 21.05 1.64
C VAL A 236 -24.00 22.55 1.51
N LYS A 237 -25.04 23.39 1.56
CA LYS A 237 -24.88 24.85 1.65
C LYS A 237 -24.73 25.24 3.13
N GLU A 238 -23.70 26.03 3.44
CA GLU A 238 -23.21 26.39 4.78
C GLU A 238 -24.26 26.89 5.80
N LYS A 239 -25.44 27.36 5.36
CA LYS A 239 -26.28 28.23 6.19
C LYS A 239 -27.13 27.55 7.28
N GLN A 240 -27.23 26.22 7.36
CA GLN A 240 -27.95 25.49 8.42
C GLN A 240 -27.41 24.06 8.59
N MET A 241 -26.09 23.90 8.76
CA MET A 241 -25.46 22.58 8.60
C MET A 241 -25.82 21.56 9.69
N GLY A 242 -26.05 21.95 10.96
CA GLY A 242 -26.23 20.99 12.05
C GLY A 242 -27.44 20.06 11.89
N GLU A 243 -28.65 20.61 11.72
CA GLU A 243 -29.87 19.80 11.54
C GLU A 243 -29.86 19.04 10.21
N TYR A 244 -29.41 19.68 9.13
CA TYR A 244 -29.32 19.04 7.83
C TYR A 244 -28.37 17.84 7.88
N LEU A 245 -27.21 17.99 8.51
CA LEU A 245 -26.21 16.94 8.65
C LEU A 245 -26.72 15.81 9.55
N ALA A 246 -27.43 16.13 10.63
CA ALA A 246 -28.12 15.12 11.44
C ALA A 246 -29.09 14.32 10.56
N ASN A 247 -29.97 15.00 9.82
CA ASN A 247 -30.93 14.33 8.94
C ASN A 247 -30.24 13.49 7.86
N PHE A 248 -29.16 13.98 7.28
CA PHE A 248 -28.36 13.28 6.28
C PHE A 248 -27.73 12.01 6.85
N ILE A 249 -27.17 12.06 8.06
CA ILE A 249 -26.61 10.90 8.76
C ILE A 249 -27.73 9.92 9.14
N MET A 250 -28.80 10.41 9.79
CA MET A 250 -29.92 9.60 10.23
C MET A 250 -30.61 8.89 9.05
N SER A 251 -30.80 9.56 7.89
CA SER A 251 -31.37 8.90 6.70
C SER A 251 -30.52 7.71 6.27
N THR A 252 -29.20 7.88 6.32
CA THR A 252 -28.23 6.82 5.98
C THR A 252 -28.30 5.67 6.97
N MET A 253 -28.42 5.99 8.26
CA MET A 253 -28.57 4.98 9.31
C MET A 253 -29.82 4.14 9.08
N GLU A 254 -30.94 4.76 8.70
CA GLU A 254 -32.16 4.01 8.38
C GLU A 254 -32.01 3.17 7.09
N GLU A 255 -31.35 3.70 6.05
CA GLU A 255 -31.08 2.97 4.81
C GLU A 255 -30.27 1.69 5.03
N ILE A 256 -29.31 1.71 5.98
CA ILE A 256 -28.45 0.55 6.29
C ILE A 256 -28.94 -0.28 7.49
N GLY A 257 -30.09 0.09 8.08
CA GLY A 257 -30.60 -0.47 9.32
C GLY A 257 -29.95 0.20 10.54
N SER A 258 -30.70 1.05 11.23
CA SER A 258 -30.17 1.86 12.34
C SER A 258 -29.71 1.02 13.55
N HIS A 259 -30.19 -0.22 13.69
CA HIS A 259 -29.74 -1.19 14.69
C HIS A 259 -28.34 -1.75 14.41
N ASN A 260 -27.90 -1.73 13.15
CA ASN A 260 -26.55 -2.16 12.75
C ASN A 260 -25.50 -1.10 13.08
N VAL A 261 -25.90 0.15 13.31
CA VAL A 261 -24.97 1.24 13.58
C VAL A 261 -24.68 1.27 15.08
N VAL A 262 -23.42 1.04 15.45
CA VAL A 262 -22.98 1.07 16.86
C VAL A 262 -22.33 2.40 17.23
N GLN A 263 -21.76 3.10 16.26
CA GLN A 263 -20.97 4.30 16.50
C GLN A 263 -21.06 5.26 15.32
N VAL A 264 -21.07 6.56 15.61
CA VAL A 264 -20.88 7.63 14.63
C VAL A 264 -19.60 8.39 14.97
N VAL A 265 -18.70 8.50 13.99
CA VAL A 265 -17.46 9.26 14.06
C VAL A 265 -17.53 10.48 13.16
N THR A 266 -17.36 11.66 13.73
CA THR A 266 -17.44 12.94 13.00
C THR A 266 -16.32 13.90 13.40
N ASP A 267 -16.01 14.88 12.55
CA ASP A 267 -15.06 15.94 12.89
C ASP A 267 -15.58 16.83 14.03
N ASN A 268 -14.66 17.30 14.88
CA ASN A 268 -14.96 18.10 16.08
C ASN A 268 -15.24 19.58 15.76
N THR A 269 -16.00 19.87 14.70
CA THR A 269 -16.43 21.25 14.41
C THR A 269 -17.82 21.51 15.00
N SER A 270 -18.11 22.77 15.33
CA SER A 270 -19.33 23.15 16.07
C SER A 270 -20.63 22.65 15.44
N ASN A 271 -20.66 22.51 14.11
CA ASN A 271 -21.83 22.04 13.37
C ASN A 271 -22.12 20.55 13.60
N TYR A 272 -21.08 19.73 13.78
CA TYR A 272 -21.23 18.31 14.07
C TYR A 272 -21.68 18.10 15.52
N GLY A 273 -21.23 18.95 16.46
CA GLY A 273 -21.69 18.91 17.86
C GLY A 273 -23.21 18.90 18.01
N SER A 274 -23.91 19.79 17.30
CA SER A 274 -25.37 19.84 17.28
C SER A 274 -25.99 18.63 16.58
N ALA A 275 -25.40 18.17 15.48
CA ALA A 275 -25.88 17.01 14.73
C ALA A 275 -25.81 15.73 15.57
N GLU A 276 -24.70 15.53 16.28
CA GLU A 276 -24.48 14.38 17.14
C GLU A 276 -25.45 14.39 18.34
N ALA A 277 -25.78 15.55 18.91
CA ALA A 277 -26.77 15.65 19.98
C ALA A 277 -28.17 15.21 19.51
N ILE A 278 -28.55 15.60 18.28
CA ILE A 278 -29.81 15.16 17.65
C ILE A 278 -29.79 13.64 17.46
N ILE A 279 -28.71 13.09 16.89
CA ILE A 279 -28.58 11.64 16.67
C ILE A 279 -28.67 10.87 17.99
N GLN A 280 -27.94 11.30 19.04
CA GLN A 280 -27.92 10.63 20.34
C GLN A 280 -29.31 10.61 21.00
N SER A 281 -30.08 11.68 20.85
CA SER A 281 -31.45 11.74 21.39
C SER A 281 -32.42 10.78 20.72
N ARG A 282 -32.19 10.45 19.44
CA ARG A 282 -33.06 9.55 18.65
C ARG A 282 -32.58 8.11 18.67
N TYR A 283 -31.27 7.89 18.73
CA TYR A 283 -30.63 6.57 18.70
C TYR A 283 -29.73 6.40 19.93
N SER A 284 -30.37 6.14 21.07
CA SER A 284 -29.68 6.06 22.37
C SER A 284 -28.61 4.95 22.45
N HIS A 285 -28.67 3.94 21.57
CA HIS A 285 -27.69 2.85 21.48
C HIS A 285 -26.43 3.21 20.70
N VAL A 286 -26.43 4.33 19.97
CA VAL A 286 -25.29 4.74 19.12
C VAL A 286 -24.30 5.53 19.96
N PHE A 287 -23.02 5.15 19.89
CA PHE A 287 -21.94 5.93 20.51
C PHE A 287 -21.51 7.08 19.61
N LYS A 288 -21.43 8.27 20.20
CA LYS A 288 -20.76 9.43 19.59
C LYS A 288 -19.26 9.37 19.83
N THR A 289 -18.45 9.61 18.81
CA THR A 289 -16.99 9.75 18.97
C THR A 289 -16.42 10.80 18.03
N SER A 290 -15.57 11.68 18.54
CA SER A 290 -14.89 12.67 17.68
C SER A 290 -13.72 12.03 16.92
N CYS A 291 -13.48 12.51 15.71
CA CYS A 291 -12.36 12.08 14.87
C CYS A 291 -11.01 12.37 15.57
N VAL A 292 -10.24 11.31 15.87
CA VAL A 292 -8.92 11.42 16.51
C VAL A 292 -7.93 12.22 15.66
N ALA A 293 -7.95 12.03 14.33
CA ALA A 293 -7.07 12.79 13.44
C ALA A 293 -7.32 14.29 13.54
N HIS A 294 -8.60 14.68 13.60
CA HIS A 294 -8.98 16.06 13.79
C HIS A 294 -8.64 16.57 15.20
N CYS A 295 -8.81 15.75 16.26
CA CYS A 295 -8.36 16.11 17.60
C CYS A 295 -6.84 16.39 17.65
N ILE A 296 -6.03 15.57 16.98
CA ILE A 296 -4.58 15.80 16.88
C ILE A 296 -4.29 17.11 16.13
N ASP A 297 -5.03 17.41 15.08
CA ASP A 297 -4.87 18.66 14.35
C ASP A 297 -5.18 19.89 15.21
N LEU A 298 -6.27 19.86 15.98
CA LEU A 298 -6.60 20.93 16.93
C LEU A 298 -5.50 21.13 17.99
N ILE A 299 -4.93 20.03 18.51
CA ILE A 299 -3.78 20.10 19.44
C ILE A 299 -2.58 20.79 18.76
N LEU A 300 -2.30 20.45 17.50
CA LEU A 300 -1.22 21.06 16.74
C LEU A 300 -1.49 22.54 16.44
N GLU A 301 -2.73 22.93 16.14
CA GLU A 301 -3.12 24.34 16.00
C GLU A 301 -2.93 25.12 17.30
N ASP A 302 -3.22 24.52 18.45
CA ASP A 302 -3.03 25.19 19.74
C ASP A 302 -1.55 25.34 20.09
N ILE A 303 -0.70 24.36 19.70
CA ILE A 303 0.76 24.49 19.78
C ILE A 303 1.26 25.64 18.88
N ASP A 304 0.73 25.75 17.65
CA ASP A 304 1.07 26.84 16.71
C ASP A 304 0.76 28.22 17.31
N LYS A 305 -0.32 28.33 18.11
CA LYS A 305 -0.73 29.58 18.77
C LYS A 305 0.09 29.93 20.02
N LEU A 306 1.00 29.07 20.50
CA LEU A 306 1.81 29.39 21.68
C LEU A 306 2.72 30.61 21.40
N PRO A 307 2.86 31.58 22.34
CA PRO A 307 3.65 32.79 22.12
C PRO A 307 5.11 32.55 21.71
N SER A 308 5.70 31.44 22.16
CA SER A 308 7.06 31.04 21.79
C SER A 308 7.16 30.37 20.42
N VAL A 309 6.06 29.81 19.90
CA VAL A 309 6.02 29.01 18.67
C VAL A 309 5.51 29.85 17.49
N MET A 310 4.45 30.65 17.71
CA MET A 310 3.79 31.46 16.70
C MET A 310 4.76 32.30 15.84
N PRO A 311 5.77 33.00 16.42
CA PRO A 311 6.72 33.76 15.60
C PRO A 311 7.53 32.88 14.65
N ILE A 312 7.93 31.68 15.10
CA ILE A 312 8.72 30.71 14.31
C ILE A 312 7.89 30.19 13.15
N MET A 313 6.64 29.81 13.43
CA MET A 313 5.71 29.28 12.44
C MET A 313 5.37 30.33 11.38
N LYS A 314 5.14 31.58 11.80
CA LYS A 314 4.96 32.72 10.90
C LYS A 314 6.17 32.93 9.98
N SER A 315 7.38 32.97 10.53
CA SER A 315 8.61 33.12 9.72
C SER A 315 8.82 31.96 8.74
N ALA A 316 8.54 30.72 9.14
CA ALA A 316 8.62 29.56 8.26
C ALA A 316 7.61 29.64 7.11
N SER A 317 6.37 30.07 7.40
CA SER A 317 5.32 30.27 6.40
C SER A 317 5.67 31.39 5.41
N GLU A 318 6.16 32.53 5.89
CA GLU A 318 6.63 33.65 5.06
C GLU A 318 7.80 33.23 4.15
N LEU A 319 8.77 32.47 4.69
CA LEU A 319 9.88 31.91 3.92
C LEU A 319 9.37 31.00 2.80
N VAL A 320 8.50 30.03 3.11
CA VAL A 320 7.98 29.12 2.08
C VAL A 320 7.14 29.86 1.04
N THR A 321 6.35 30.83 1.45
CA THR A 321 5.60 31.70 0.54
C THR A 321 6.53 32.44 -0.41
N PHE A 322 7.63 33.02 0.10
CA PHE A 322 8.65 33.68 -0.71
C PHE A 322 9.32 32.72 -1.69
N LEU A 323 9.70 31.51 -1.26
CA LEU A 323 10.34 30.51 -2.12
C LEU A 323 9.45 30.08 -3.29
N TYR A 324 8.12 30.16 -3.12
CA TYR A 324 7.13 29.84 -4.14
C TYR A 324 6.57 31.04 -4.92
N MET A 325 6.99 32.26 -4.59
CA MET A 325 6.42 33.47 -5.17
C MET A 325 6.75 33.62 -6.67
N SER A 326 7.87 33.07 -7.12
CA SER A 326 8.32 33.14 -8.52
C SER A 326 8.92 31.83 -9.01
N PRO A 327 8.66 31.43 -10.28
CA PRO A 327 9.31 30.28 -10.90
C PRO A 327 10.84 30.33 -10.81
N ALA A 328 11.45 31.51 -10.92
CA ALA A 328 12.90 31.67 -10.85
C ALA A 328 13.46 31.37 -9.45
N ILE A 329 12.74 31.79 -8.40
CA ILE A 329 13.11 31.51 -7.00
C ILE A 329 12.92 30.03 -6.70
N LEU A 330 11.81 29.43 -7.16
CA LEU A 330 11.56 28.01 -6.97
C LEU A 330 12.61 27.15 -7.68
N GLU A 331 12.98 27.49 -8.91
CA GLU A 331 14.03 26.80 -9.65
C GLU A 331 15.39 26.92 -8.96
N THR A 332 15.70 28.10 -8.43
CA THR A 332 16.91 28.30 -7.62
C THR A 332 16.87 27.46 -6.35
N THR A 333 15.72 27.40 -5.67
CA THR A 333 15.52 26.59 -4.46
C THR A 333 15.71 25.10 -4.75
N ARG A 334 15.16 24.61 -5.88
CA ARG A 334 15.29 23.21 -6.33
C ARG A 334 16.75 22.76 -6.51
N LYS A 335 17.63 23.67 -6.95
CA LYS A 335 19.08 23.39 -7.04
C LYS A 335 19.70 23.08 -5.68
N PHE A 336 19.16 23.64 -4.59
CA PHE A 336 19.63 23.41 -3.22
C PHE A 336 18.84 22.32 -2.46
N THR A 337 17.74 21.83 -3.02
CA THR A 337 16.88 20.81 -2.39
C THR A 337 16.90 19.46 -3.10
N ASP A 338 17.84 19.21 -4.01
CA ASP A 338 17.91 18.01 -4.86
C ASP A 338 16.64 17.82 -5.71
N ASN A 339 16.14 18.92 -6.30
CA ASN A 339 14.89 18.95 -7.07
C ASN A 339 13.63 18.53 -6.30
N ARG A 340 13.66 18.53 -4.97
CA ARG A 340 12.45 18.27 -4.17
C ARG A 340 11.70 19.57 -3.92
N ASP A 341 10.41 19.55 -4.20
CA ASP A 341 9.51 20.63 -3.83
C ASP A 341 9.30 20.65 -2.31
N LEU A 342 9.27 21.86 -1.75
CA LEU A 342 8.86 22.11 -0.37
C LEU A 342 7.39 21.69 -0.20
N LYS A 343 7.08 21.05 0.93
CA LYS A 343 5.69 20.76 1.29
C LYS A 343 5.00 22.08 1.63
N LYS A 344 4.15 22.59 0.73
CA LYS A 344 3.33 23.77 1.00
C LYS A 344 2.38 23.48 2.16
N PRO A 345 2.14 24.46 3.05
CA PRO A 345 0.96 24.43 3.91
C PRO A 345 -0.27 24.26 3.03
N GLY A 346 -1.00 23.17 3.24
CA GLY A 346 -2.23 22.88 2.50
C GLY A 346 -3.39 23.07 3.45
N ALA A 347 -4.38 23.90 3.05
CA ALA A 347 -5.57 24.15 3.85
C ALA A 347 -6.38 22.89 4.21
N THR A 348 -6.13 21.78 3.49
CA THR A 348 -6.85 20.50 3.62
C THR A 348 -5.99 19.37 4.19
N ARG A 349 -4.79 19.66 4.73
CA ARG A 349 -3.90 18.63 5.27
C ARG A 349 -3.48 18.98 6.69
N PHE A 350 -3.85 18.11 7.61
CA PHE A 350 -3.42 18.14 9.01
C PHE A 350 -1.91 18.34 9.12
N ALA A 351 -1.47 19.10 10.13
CA ALA A 351 -0.05 19.33 10.42
C ALA A 351 0.78 19.96 9.28
N SER A 352 0.18 20.54 8.24
CA SER A 352 0.93 21.02 7.07
C SER A 352 1.96 22.10 7.40
N GLN A 353 1.70 22.93 8.41
CA GLN A 353 2.66 23.90 8.91
C GLN A 353 3.87 23.24 9.61
N PHE A 354 3.66 22.17 10.37
CA PHE A 354 4.75 21.43 11.02
C PHE A 354 5.58 20.62 10.02
N LEU A 355 4.95 20.03 8.99
CA LEU A 355 5.66 19.39 7.89
C LEU A 355 6.51 20.37 7.08
N CYS A 356 6.00 21.60 6.90
CA CYS A 356 6.73 22.71 6.31
C CYS A 356 7.97 23.06 7.17
N LEU A 357 7.79 23.23 8.49
CA LEU A 357 8.89 23.52 9.41
C LEU A 357 9.94 22.40 9.45
N GLN A 358 9.52 21.13 9.52
CA GLN A 358 10.41 19.98 9.48
C GLN A 358 11.27 20.00 8.22
N PHE A 359 10.68 20.27 7.05
CA PHE A 359 11.43 20.34 5.81
C PHE A 359 12.46 21.48 5.82
N VAL A 360 12.08 22.67 6.33
CA VAL A 360 13.02 23.80 6.49
C VAL A 360 14.20 23.41 7.39
N LEU A 361 13.95 22.68 8.48
CA LEU A 361 14.98 22.17 9.38
C LEU A 361 15.89 21.13 8.71
N GLU A 362 15.33 20.16 8.01
CA GLU A 362 16.08 19.12 7.28
C GLU A 362 16.99 19.71 6.20
N LYS A 363 16.57 20.82 5.58
CA LYS A 363 17.31 21.52 4.53
C LYS A 363 18.10 22.72 5.02
N LYS A 364 18.20 22.91 6.35
CA LYS A 364 19.10 23.90 6.93
C LYS A 364 20.55 23.53 6.54
N ILE A 365 21.10 24.29 5.60
CA ILE A 365 22.53 24.18 5.27
C ILE A 365 23.30 24.46 6.55
N LYS A 366 24.01 23.45 7.07
CA LYS A 366 25.03 23.68 8.09
C LYS A 366 26.09 24.54 7.42
N LYS A 367 26.10 25.85 7.71
CA LYS A 367 27.28 26.68 7.42
C LYS A 367 28.46 25.97 8.08
N LYS A 368 29.38 25.46 7.25
CA LYS A 368 30.70 25.06 7.69
C LYS A 368 31.51 26.30 8.00
#